data_AF-A0A3L7TAB3-F1
#
_entry.id   AF-A0A3L7TAB3-F1
#
_cell.length_a   1.000
_cell.length_b   1.000
_cell.length_c   1.000
_cell.angle_alpha   90.00
_cell.angle_beta   90.00
_cell.angle_gamma   90.00
#
_symmetry.space_group_name_H-M   'P 1'
#
loop_
_entity.id
_entity.type
_entity.pdbx_description
1 polymer ?
#
loop_
_entity_poly.entity_id
_entity_poly.type
_entity_poly.pdbx_seq_one_letter_code
_entity_poly.pdbx_strand_id
1 'polypeptide(L)'
;FMGLVGLLALVCVATFGQHAFAEDVVQEDQRLIALDQKFHADYGGSIQLWKSGDDKLAASYVVKPLEAEQIENAVEVVGWIQAEFKRYPAGFIQKYGPKKFVLANEYIFKSAKAAEKPYSPAFICEKKQDSMLVTVPSTITPSTEILARNALHQTLFAYLLWDLPPKDSLIGLEHWKTIQSDEAAAETGPSIWFFKQSNQREGLFKTFWEPFEFAQINALAKSDPLLKQRVEIVQSFLHTLDPQFNDAFWQTLATIPESQRTICLNDLADLHSADQIKSDVEIQDDIRFIEKTWGLKVIWEPGSAAPPMPVKVRLEYSYLTDTKLSEFKQFIHLVREELCSYPEQIVAKLSVEHIYVLDTFTFRGAKIAGQAFSWLPRISFGYGLSSFDPKTPSSKEFFLRTIHHELFHLIDNQFSVEGGPIFGSNWNSSNEESFTYRLGQPKELDQPAFYKENIKRTGFAERYGMNVASEDRASIYGRMMTEDKSFFEQLESDKILKEKTEKIFQFFQLIKQDLAIDSSNAFYTKLEEIAARVGRCGKSQDGEHHGD
;
A
#
# COMPACT_ATOMS: atom_id res chain seq x y z
N PHE A 1 8.81 83.18 -1.83
CA PHE A 1 8.49 82.29 -0.70
C PHE A 1 7.04 81.84 -0.86
N MET A 2 6.62 80.99 -1.79
CA MET A 2 7.10 79.69 -2.28
C MET A 2 7.29 78.64 -1.18
N GLY A 3 6.33 77.72 -1.12
CA GLY A 3 6.41 76.48 -0.35
C GLY A 3 5.03 75.97 0.08
N LEU A 4 4.30 75.28 -0.82
CA LEU A 4 3.52 74.05 -0.54
C LEU A 4 2.67 73.65 -1.77
N VAL A 5 3.26 72.95 -2.75
CA VAL A 5 2.53 72.05 -3.67
C VAL A 5 3.52 70.99 -4.15
N GLY A 6 3.21 69.70 -3.96
CA GLY A 6 3.90 68.61 -4.66
C GLY A 6 4.25 67.40 -3.79
N LEU A 7 3.25 66.64 -3.33
CA LEU A 7 3.46 65.23 -2.98
C LEU A 7 2.14 64.46 -3.11
N LEU A 8 1.74 64.14 -4.35
CA LEU A 8 0.59 63.27 -4.63
C LEU A 8 0.72 62.68 -6.03
N ALA A 9 1.76 61.86 -6.25
CA ALA A 9 1.90 61.03 -7.46
C ALA A 9 2.98 59.95 -7.28
N LEU A 10 2.84 59.03 -6.32
CA LEU A 10 3.68 57.81 -6.33
C LEU A 10 3.16 56.67 -5.42
N VAL A 11 1.93 56.19 -5.63
CA VAL A 11 1.46 54.93 -4.98
C VAL A 11 0.70 53.96 -5.92
N CYS A 12 0.44 54.28 -7.19
CA CYS A 12 -0.39 53.39 -8.04
C CYS A 12 0.32 52.55 -9.11
N VAL A 13 1.64 52.32 -9.04
CA VAL A 13 2.35 51.56 -10.12
C VAL A 13 3.04 50.27 -9.65
N ALA A 14 3.08 49.94 -8.36
CA ALA A 14 3.87 48.79 -7.88
C ALA A 14 3.15 47.43 -7.93
N THR A 15 1.83 47.36 -8.08
CA THR A 15 1.08 46.07 -8.04
C THR A 15 0.75 45.47 -9.40
N PHE A 16 0.83 46.24 -10.50
CA PHE A 16 0.63 45.71 -11.86
C PHE A 16 1.91 45.15 -12.50
N GLY A 17 3.09 45.49 -11.98
CA GLY A 17 4.37 45.01 -12.50
C GLY A 17 4.71 43.58 -12.07
N GLN A 18 4.51 43.23 -10.79
CA GLN A 18 4.99 41.94 -10.26
C GLN A 18 4.24 40.72 -10.83
N HIS A 19 2.95 40.85 -11.17
CA HIS A 19 2.20 39.75 -11.79
C HIS A 19 2.59 39.51 -13.25
N ALA A 20 2.85 40.57 -14.02
CA ALA A 20 3.30 40.43 -15.41
C ALA A 20 4.68 39.75 -15.49
N PHE A 21 5.62 40.14 -14.62
CA PHE A 21 6.95 39.53 -14.59
C PHE A 21 6.93 38.05 -14.15
N ALA A 22 6.05 37.66 -13.21
CA ALA A 22 5.92 36.26 -12.81
C ALA A 22 5.29 35.40 -13.91
N GLU A 23 4.27 35.92 -14.62
CA GLU A 23 3.61 35.21 -15.73
C GLU A 23 4.56 34.97 -16.92
N ASP A 24 5.44 35.94 -17.22
CA ASP A 24 6.46 35.81 -18.26
C ASP A 24 7.54 34.77 -17.90
N VAL A 25 8.00 34.74 -16.65
CA VAL A 25 9.00 33.76 -16.16
C VAL A 25 8.48 32.32 -16.29
N VAL A 26 7.21 32.08 -15.96
CA VAL A 26 6.61 30.73 -16.05
C VAL A 26 6.42 30.30 -17.51
N GLN A 27 6.06 31.23 -18.41
CA GLN A 27 5.90 30.94 -19.84
C GLN A 27 7.20 30.59 -20.55
N GLU A 28 8.33 31.13 -20.09
CA GLU A 28 9.65 30.93 -20.71
C GLU A 28 10.45 29.76 -20.10
N ASP A 29 9.91 29.04 -19.11
CA ASP A 29 10.59 27.88 -18.52
C ASP A 29 10.82 26.78 -19.56
N GLN A 30 12.09 26.51 -19.83
CA GLN A 30 12.52 25.59 -20.89
C GLN A 30 12.04 24.15 -20.66
N ARG A 31 11.78 23.74 -19.42
CA ARG A 31 11.32 22.38 -19.08
C ARG A 31 9.85 22.22 -19.43
N LEU A 32 9.01 23.22 -19.13
CA LEU A 32 7.61 23.22 -19.53
C LEU A 32 7.48 23.26 -21.06
N ILE A 33 8.31 24.04 -21.75
CA ILE A 33 8.35 24.08 -23.22
C ILE A 33 8.74 22.71 -23.80
N ALA A 34 9.79 22.08 -23.26
CA ALA A 34 10.22 20.75 -23.71
C ALA A 34 9.14 19.68 -23.44
N LEU A 35 8.45 19.77 -22.29
CA LEU A 35 7.34 18.88 -21.96
C LEU A 35 6.15 19.08 -22.89
N ASP A 36 5.78 20.31 -23.23
CA ASP A 36 4.72 20.63 -24.19
C ASP A 36 5.05 20.05 -25.58
N GLN A 37 6.25 20.31 -26.10
CA GLN A 37 6.69 19.77 -27.39
C GLN A 37 6.62 18.25 -27.44
N LYS A 38 7.08 17.59 -26.36
CA LYS A 38 7.01 16.13 -26.24
C LYS A 38 5.56 15.65 -26.13
N PHE A 39 4.74 16.33 -25.33
CA PHE A 39 3.33 16.01 -25.17
C PHE A 39 2.58 16.13 -26.50
N HIS A 40 2.89 17.14 -27.30
CA HIS A 40 2.37 17.32 -28.64
C HIS A 40 2.78 16.19 -29.59
N ALA A 41 4.06 15.82 -29.58
CA ALA A 41 4.56 14.72 -30.40
C ALA A 41 3.91 13.38 -30.04
N ASP A 42 3.79 13.07 -28.75
CA ASP A 42 3.31 11.78 -28.24
C ASP A 42 1.77 11.67 -28.28
N TYR A 43 1.05 12.77 -28.04
CA TYR A 43 -0.40 12.77 -27.80
C TYR A 43 -1.20 13.78 -28.61
N GLY A 44 -0.57 14.57 -29.49
CA GLY A 44 -1.26 15.56 -30.33
C GLY A 44 -2.00 16.66 -29.58
N GLY A 45 -1.74 16.83 -28.28
CA GLY A 45 -2.28 17.91 -27.46
C GLY A 45 -1.25 19.02 -27.21
N SER A 46 -1.60 19.99 -26.36
CA SER A 46 -0.68 21.02 -25.87
C SER A 46 -0.87 21.27 -24.38
N ILE A 47 0.21 21.48 -23.66
CA ILE A 47 0.28 21.99 -22.29
C ILE A 47 0.30 23.52 -22.37
N GLN A 48 -0.68 24.16 -21.73
CA GLN A 48 -0.85 25.60 -21.73
C GLN A 48 -0.96 26.11 -20.30
N LEU A 49 -0.44 27.30 -20.05
CA LEU A 49 -0.72 28.02 -18.82
C LEU A 49 -1.97 28.85 -19.03
N TRP A 50 -2.83 28.91 -18.01
CA TRP A 50 -3.94 29.86 -18.04
C TRP A 50 -3.39 31.30 -18.10
N LYS A 51 -3.92 32.12 -19.00
CA LYS A 51 -3.53 33.53 -19.16
C LYS A 51 -4.65 34.47 -18.73
N SER A 52 -4.27 35.58 -18.12
CA SER A 52 -5.18 36.69 -17.83
C SER A 52 -5.80 37.22 -19.13
N GLY A 53 -7.10 36.97 -19.35
CA GLY A 53 -7.84 37.44 -20.53
C GLY A 53 -8.44 36.35 -21.43
N ASP A 54 -8.38 35.07 -21.05
CA ASP A 54 -9.21 34.03 -21.69
C ASP A 54 -10.68 34.20 -21.27
N ASP A 55 -11.39 35.08 -21.97
CA ASP A 55 -12.77 35.52 -21.67
C ASP A 55 -13.76 34.36 -21.53
N LYS A 56 -13.49 33.22 -22.16
CA LYS A 56 -14.39 32.05 -22.15
C LYS A 56 -14.33 31.28 -20.83
N LEU A 57 -13.14 31.04 -20.29
CA LEU A 57 -12.97 30.36 -18.99
C LEU A 57 -13.24 31.32 -17.83
N ALA A 58 -12.84 32.59 -17.98
CA ALA A 58 -13.12 33.64 -17.00
C ALA A 58 -14.63 33.90 -16.82
N ALA A 59 -15.50 33.50 -17.77
CA ALA A 59 -16.95 33.57 -17.60
C ALA A 59 -17.48 32.59 -16.52
N SER A 60 -16.87 31.41 -16.42
CA SER A 60 -17.34 30.31 -15.54
C SER A 60 -16.53 30.19 -14.25
N TYR A 61 -15.26 30.59 -14.27
CA TYR A 61 -14.31 30.37 -13.16
C TYR A 61 -13.67 31.67 -12.66
N VAL A 62 -13.38 31.70 -11.36
CA VAL A 62 -12.32 32.52 -10.78
C VAL A 62 -11.05 31.66 -10.81
N VAL A 63 -10.01 32.12 -11.49
CA VAL A 63 -8.78 31.36 -11.72
C VAL A 63 -7.63 31.99 -10.95
N LYS A 64 -6.85 31.18 -10.24
CA LYS A 64 -5.56 31.57 -9.69
C LYS A 64 -4.46 31.11 -10.67
N PRO A 65 -3.77 32.02 -11.36
CA PRO A 65 -2.67 31.67 -12.29
C PRO A 65 -1.58 30.85 -11.61
N LEU A 66 -0.78 30.13 -12.41
CA LEU A 66 0.37 29.39 -11.91
C LEU A 66 1.45 30.35 -11.36
N GLU A 67 1.82 30.20 -10.09
CA GLU A 67 2.90 30.97 -9.46
C GLU A 67 4.28 30.39 -9.82
N ALA A 68 5.31 31.25 -9.91
CA ALA A 68 6.66 30.84 -10.32
C ALA A 68 7.28 29.80 -9.37
N GLU A 69 6.93 29.87 -8.08
CA GLU A 69 7.39 28.95 -7.05
C GLU A 69 6.82 27.53 -7.21
N GLN A 70 5.83 27.33 -8.10
CA GLN A 70 5.14 26.06 -8.32
C GLN A 70 5.43 25.44 -9.69
N ILE A 71 6.41 25.97 -10.41
CA ILE A 71 6.86 25.41 -11.70
C ILE A 71 7.32 23.95 -11.53
N GLU A 72 8.07 23.62 -10.47
CA GLU A 72 8.49 22.23 -10.21
C GLU A 72 7.29 21.29 -10.10
N ASN A 73 6.27 21.69 -9.33
CA ASN A 73 5.06 20.91 -9.17
C ASN A 73 4.28 20.78 -10.49
N ALA A 74 4.29 21.82 -11.33
CA ALA A 74 3.65 21.77 -12.65
C ALA A 74 4.36 20.79 -13.59
N VAL A 75 5.70 20.80 -13.60
CA VAL A 75 6.54 19.84 -14.34
C VAL A 75 6.22 18.42 -13.89
N GLU A 76 6.12 18.19 -12.58
CA GLU A 76 5.80 16.88 -12.01
C GLU A 76 4.38 16.41 -12.39
N VAL A 77 3.37 17.28 -12.27
CA VAL A 77 1.99 16.99 -12.67
C VAL A 77 1.90 16.62 -14.15
N VAL A 78 2.58 17.35 -15.04
CA VAL A 78 2.63 17.01 -16.47
C VAL A 78 3.33 15.67 -16.70
N GLY A 79 4.40 15.40 -15.94
CA GLY A 79 5.07 14.11 -15.94
C GLY A 79 4.12 12.95 -15.58
N TRP A 80 3.27 13.12 -14.57
CA TRP A 80 2.25 12.13 -14.20
C TRP A 80 1.24 11.89 -15.31
N ILE A 81 0.71 12.96 -15.92
CA ILE A 81 -0.26 12.85 -17.03
C ILE A 81 0.36 12.06 -18.18
N GLN A 82 1.61 12.39 -18.55
CA GLN A 82 2.33 11.65 -19.59
C GLN A 82 2.52 10.18 -19.22
N ALA A 83 2.88 9.87 -17.97
CA ALA A 83 3.06 8.50 -17.51
C ALA A 83 1.75 7.69 -17.58
N GLU A 84 0.63 8.28 -17.16
CA GLU A 84 -0.68 7.63 -17.24
C GLU A 84 -1.15 7.46 -18.69
N PHE A 85 -0.91 8.44 -19.56
CA PHE A 85 -1.31 8.36 -20.96
C PHE A 85 -0.53 7.30 -21.76
N LYS A 86 0.72 6.99 -21.37
CA LYS A 86 1.48 5.86 -21.96
C LYS A 86 0.81 4.50 -21.73
N ARG A 87 -0.08 4.40 -20.74
CA ARG A 87 -0.78 3.15 -20.42
C ARG A 87 -1.96 2.90 -21.37
N TYR A 88 -2.37 3.87 -22.17
CA TYR A 88 -3.41 3.70 -23.18
C TYR A 88 -2.83 3.10 -24.48
N PRO A 89 -3.67 2.51 -25.34
CA PRO A 89 -3.22 2.07 -26.65
C PRO A 89 -2.55 3.19 -27.45
N ALA A 90 -1.56 2.81 -28.26
CA ALA A 90 -0.79 3.76 -29.06
C ALA A 90 -1.72 4.57 -29.98
N GLY A 91 -1.60 5.89 -29.94
CA GLY A 91 -2.43 6.82 -30.72
C GLY A 91 -3.85 7.07 -30.17
N PHE A 92 -4.29 6.35 -29.14
CA PHE A 92 -5.64 6.51 -28.60
C PHE A 92 -5.91 7.93 -28.10
N ILE A 93 -5.03 8.44 -27.23
CA ILE A 93 -5.13 9.80 -26.68
C ILE A 93 -5.01 10.85 -27.79
N GLN A 94 -4.13 10.62 -28.77
CA GLN A 94 -3.99 11.50 -29.92
C GLN A 94 -5.28 11.62 -30.73
N LYS A 95 -6.04 10.54 -30.86
CA LYS A 95 -7.28 10.52 -31.62
C LYS A 95 -8.48 11.04 -30.82
N TYR A 96 -8.64 10.57 -29.57
CA TYR A 96 -9.88 10.76 -28.81
C TYR A 96 -9.73 11.61 -27.55
N GLY A 97 -8.50 11.92 -27.13
CA GLY A 97 -8.23 12.74 -25.96
C GLY A 97 -8.36 14.25 -26.22
N PRO A 98 -8.42 15.06 -25.14
CA PRO A 98 -8.45 16.53 -25.21
C PRO A 98 -7.21 17.09 -25.89
N LYS A 99 -7.38 18.19 -26.62
CA LYS A 99 -6.27 18.85 -27.33
C LYS A 99 -5.53 19.88 -26.50
N LYS A 100 -6.11 20.34 -25.39
CA LYS A 100 -5.50 21.34 -24.52
C LYS A 100 -5.54 20.92 -23.05
N PHE A 101 -4.41 21.05 -22.37
CA PHE A 101 -4.31 20.92 -20.93
C PHE A 101 -3.93 22.28 -20.35
N VAL A 102 -4.85 22.92 -19.63
CA VAL A 102 -4.67 24.30 -19.17
C VAL A 102 -4.37 24.31 -17.68
N LEU A 103 -3.12 24.60 -17.34
CA LEU A 103 -2.58 24.59 -15.98
C LEU A 103 -2.84 25.92 -15.29
N ALA A 104 -3.28 25.84 -14.05
CA ALA A 104 -3.38 26.96 -13.12
C ALA A 104 -3.23 26.42 -11.68
N ASN A 105 -3.05 27.28 -10.68
CA ASN A 105 -3.06 26.78 -9.31
C ASN A 105 -4.44 26.41 -8.81
N GLU A 106 -5.46 27.20 -9.18
CA GLU A 106 -6.83 26.96 -8.74
C GLU A 106 -7.84 27.36 -9.82
N TYR A 107 -8.88 26.56 -9.98
CA TYR A 107 -10.08 26.88 -10.74
C TYR A 107 -11.28 26.82 -9.79
N ILE A 108 -11.94 27.95 -9.54
CA ILE A 108 -13.09 28.05 -8.62
C ILE A 108 -14.34 28.42 -9.42
N PHE A 109 -15.37 27.58 -9.40
CA PHE A 109 -16.60 27.84 -10.16
C PHE A 109 -17.42 28.99 -9.56
N LYS A 110 -17.81 29.97 -10.38
CA LYS A 110 -18.45 31.22 -9.91
C LYS A 110 -19.82 31.03 -9.26
N SER A 111 -20.58 29.98 -9.61
CA SER A 111 -21.91 29.74 -9.04
C SER A 111 -21.90 28.86 -7.78
N ALA A 112 -20.74 28.42 -7.31
CA ALA A 112 -20.64 27.64 -6.08
C ALA A 112 -20.92 28.56 -4.89
N LYS A 113 -22.08 28.41 -4.24
CA LYS A 113 -22.33 28.97 -2.91
C LYS A 113 -21.28 28.37 -1.96
N ALA A 114 -20.28 29.17 -1.58
CA ALA A 114 -19.28 28.91 -0.55
C ALA A 114 -19.22 27.44 -0.05
N ALA A 115 -18.56 26.54 -0.78
CA ALA A 115 -18.39 25.16 -0.33
C ALA A 115 -17.16 24.53 -1.00
N GLU A 116 -16.22 24.12 -0.14
CA GLU A 116 -15.05 23.27 -0.37
C GLU A 116 -14.05 23.68 -1.45
N LYS A 117 -12.80 23.94 -1.04
CA LYS A 117 -11.67 23.96 -1.97
C LYS A 117 -11.61 22.59 -2.67
N PRO A 118 -11.64 22.52 -4.01
CA PRO A 118 -11.48 21.25 -4.71
C PRO A 118 -10.14 20.63 -4.33
N TYR A 119 -10.10 19.30 -4.34
CA TYR A 119 -8.86 18.54 -4.19
C TYR A 119 -7.85 18.99 -5.26
N SER A 120 -6.59 19.26 -4.90
CA SER A 120 -5.54 19.63 -5.86
C SER A 120 -4.43 18.58 -5.82
N PRO A 121 -4.00 18.02 -6.97
CA PRO A 121 -4.45 18.31 -8.33
C PRO A 121 -5.87 17.80 -8.63
N ALA A 122 -6.64 18.61 -9.35
CA ALA A 122 -7.94 18.29 -9.94
C ALA A 122 -7.88 18.44 -11.46
N PHE A 123 -8.72 17.64 -12.12
CA PHE A 123 -8.94 17.68 -13.56
C PHE A 123 -10.40 18.06 -13.82
N ILE A 124 -10.63 19.00 -14.74
CA ILE A 124 -11.97 19.48 -15.10
C ILE A 124 -12.14 19.35 -16.61
N CYS A 125 -13.23 18.69 -17.03
CA CYS A 125 -13.55 18.52 -18.44
C CYS A 125 -14.23 19.78 -19.00
N GLU A 126 -13.61 20.41 -19.99
CA GLU A 126 -14.14 21.55 -20.75
C GLU A 126 -14.22 21.19 -22.24
N LYS A 127 -15.01 20.15 -22.56
CA LYS A 127 -15.10 19.57 -23.91
C LYS A 127 -15.47 20.58 -24.99
N LYS A 128 -16.32 21.58 -24.70
CA LYS A 128 -16.70 22.64 -25.66
C LYS A 128 -15.49 23.45 -26.16
N GLN A 129 -14.42 23.48 -25.38
CA GLN A 129 -13.17 24.18 -25.69
C GLN A 129 -12.06 23.22 -26.11
N ASP A 130 -12.38 21.93 -26.17
CA ASP A 130 -11.45 20.82 -26.38
C ASP A 130 -10.31 20.80 -25.34
N SER A 131 -10.68 21.13 -24.10
CA SER A 131 -9.75 21.37 -23.01
C SER A 131 -10.01 20.47 -21.81
N MET A 132 -8.94 20.15 -21.09
CA MET A 132 -8.95 19.67 -19.72
C MET A 132 -8.22 20.69 -18.85
N LEU A 133 -8.90 21.24 -17.86
CA LEU A 133 -8.27 22.16 -16.92
C LEU A 133 -7.57 21.36 -15.82
N VAL A 134 -6.37 21.77 -15.43
CA VAL A 134 -5.51 21.06 -14.47
C VAL A 134 -5.09 22.01 -13.36
N THR A 135 -5.41 21.67 -12.10
CA THR A 135 -4.89 22.43 -10.96
C THR A 135 -3.52 21.91 -10.54
N VAL A 136 -2.58 22.80 -10.27
CA VAL A 136 -1.25 22.46 -9.75
C VAL A 136 -1.22 22.75 -8.24
N PRO A 137 -0.98 21.73 -7.39
CA PRO A 137 -0.97 21.92 -5.95
C PRO A 137 0.30 22.66 -5.50
N SER A 138 0.22 23.33 -4.35
CA SER A 138 1.39 23.94 -3.71
C SER A 138 2.34 22.91 -3.09
N THR A 139 1.85 21.71 -2.81
CA THR A 139 2.61 20.63 -2.19
C THR A 139 2.22 19.32 -2.83
N ILE A 140 3.22 18.53 -3.22
CA ILE A 140 3.04 17.20 -3.76
C ILE A 140 3.40 16.17 -2.69
N THR A 141 2.50 15.22 -2.51
CA THR A 141 2.62 14.04 -1.65
C THR A 141 2.22 12.81 -2.45
N PRO A 142 2.63 11.60 -2.03
CA PRO A 142 2.17 10.36 -2.67
C PRO A 142 0.63 10.26 -2.73
N SER A 143 -0.07 10.71 -1.68
CA SER A 143 -1.54 10.73 -1.65
C SER A 143 -2.14 11.67 -2.70
N THR A 144 -1.55 12.84 -2.91
CA THR A 144 -1.99 13.81 -3.94
C THR A 144 -1.76 13.33 -5.35
N GLU A 145 -0.67 12.64 -5.59
CA GLU A 145 -0.39 12.00 -6.87
C GLU A 145 -1.44 10.91 -7.18
N ILE A 146 -1.73 10.02 -6.24
CA ILE A 146 -2.71 8.92 -6.42
C ILE A 146 -4.10 9.47 -6.74
N LEU A 147 -4.56 10.44 -5.98
CA LEU A 147 -5.90 11.01 -6.16
C LEU A 147 -5.99 11.79 -7.47
N ALA A 148 -4.92 12.47 -7.88
CA ALA A 148 -4.84 13.16 -9.17
C ALA A 148 -4.88 12.21 -10.36
N ARG A 149 -4.08 11.14 -10.36
CA ARG A 149 -4.08 10.13 -11.43
C ARG A 149 -5.46 9.51 -11.61
N ASN A 150 -6.10 9.16 -10.50
CA ASN A 150 -7.49 8.69 -10.49
C ASN A 150 -8.48 9.71 -11.08
N ALA A 151 -8.37 10.98 -10.69
CA ALA A 151 -9.20 12.05 -11.22
C ALA A 151 -8.96 12.29 -12.73
N LEU A 152 -7.73 12.11 -13.22
CA LEU A 152 -7.39 12.19 -14.65
C LEU A 152 -8.18 11.15 -15.46
N HIS A 153 -8.15 9.87 -15.07
CA HIS A 153 -8.89 8.82 -15.77
C HIS A 153 -10.41 9.06 -15.74
N GLN A 154 -10.93 9.44 -14.57
CA GLN A 154 -12.35 9.78 -14.42
C GLN A 154 -12.76 10.92 -15.36
N THR A 155 -11.96 11.98 -15.42
CA THR A 155 -12.23 13.17 -16.24
C THR A 155 -12.07 12.89 -17.73
N LEU A 156 -11.07 12.09 -18.11
CA LEU A 156 -10.90 11.64 -19.49
C LEU A 156 -12.11 10.82 -19.95
N PHE A 157 -12.65 9.94 -19.11
CA PHE A 157 -13.84 9.19 -19.48
C PHE A 157 -15.05 10.11 -19.66
N ALA A 158 -15.26 11.06 -18.76
CA ALA A 158 -16.31 12.07 -18.93
C ALA A 158 -16.14 12.85 -20.25
N TYR A 159 -14.89 13.16 -20.63
CA TYR A 159 -14.57 13.79 -21.92
C TYR A 159 -14.93 12.90 -23.13
N LEU A 160 -14.69 11.59 -23.05
CA LEU A 160 -15.06 10.63 -24.10
C LEU A 160 -16.58 10.44 -24.20
N LEU A 161 -17.28 10.45 -23.06
CA LEU A 161 -18.73 10.27 -23.01
C LEU A 161 -19.51 11.50 -23.50
N TRP A 162 -18.89 12.67 -23.59
CA TRP A 162 -19.58 13.92 -23.90
C TRP A 162 -20.30 13.91 -25.25
N ASP A 163 -19.69 13.28 -26.26
CA ASP A 163 -20.23 13.23 -27.62
C ASP A 163 -21.26 12.11 -27.81
N LEU A 164 -21.56 11.33 -26.76
CA LEU A 164 -22.50 10.21 -26.85
C LEU A 164 -23.96 10.65 -26.79
N PRO A 165 -24.82 10.09 -27.66
CA PRO A 165 -26.25 10.32 -27.58
C PRO A 165 -26.82 9.74 -26.27
N PRO A 166 -27.63 10.50 -25.50
CA PRO A 166 -28.06 10.10 -24.16
C PRO A 166 -28.94 8.84 -24.08
N LYS A 167 -29.59 8.43 -25.18
CA LYS A 167 -30.72 7.48 -25.14
C LYS A 167 -30.49 6.12 -25.80
N ASP A 168 -29.49 5.98 -26.69
CA ASP A 168 -29.42 4.81 -27.59
C ASP A 168 -28.13 3.97 -27.46
N SER A 169 -27.30 4.24 -26.45
CA SER A 169 -26.07 3.45 -26.22
C SER A 169 -26.12 2.69 -24.89
N LEU A 170 -25.54 1.49 -24.85
CA LEU A 170 -25.42 0.69 -23.62
C LEU A 170 -24.60 1.42 -22.54
N ILE A 171 -23.63 2.26 -22.95
CA ILE A 171 -22.85 3.10 -22.03
C ILE A 171 -23.60 4.40 -21.65
N GLY A 172 -24.79 4.64 -22.21
CA GLY A 172 -25.62 5.82 -21.92
C GLY A 172 -26.17 5.83 -20.51
N LEU A 173 -26.43 7.03 -19.96
CA LEU A 173 -26.82 7.20 -18.56
C LEU A 173 -28.15 6.49 -18.24
N GLU A 174 -29.10 6.49 -19.18
CA GLU A 174 -30.41 5.86 -18.99
C GLU A 174 -30.28 4.34 -18.88
N HIS A 175 -29.51 3.69 -19.75
CA HIS A 175 -29.24 2.26 -19.60
C HIS A 175 -28.44 1.97 -18.34
N TRP A 176 -27.44 2.78 -18.02
CA TRP A 176 -26.58 2.58 -16.85
C TRP A 176 -27.37 2.52 -15.54
N LYS A 177 -28.40 3.36 -15.38
CA LYS A 177 -29.30 3.36 -14.22
C LYS A 177 -30.03 2.02 -14.04
N THR A 178 -30.35 1.32 -15.14
CA THR A 178 -31.08 0.03 -15.08
C THR A 178 -30.24 -1.14 -14.59
N ILE A 179 -28.91 -0.98 -14.62
CA ILE A 179 -27.95 -2.00 -14.24
C ILE A 179 -27.14 -1.59 -13.02
N GLN A 180 -27.63 -0.67 -12.17
CA GLN A 180 -26.97 -0.32 -10.90
C GLN A 180 -27.18 -1.43 -9.86
N SER A 181 -26.20 -1.62 -8.96
CA SER A 181 -26.33 -2.56 -7.84
C SER A 181 -26.99 -1.89 -6.63
N ASP A 182 -27.98 -2.57 -6.04
CA ASP A 182 -28.62 -2.20 -4.78
C ASP A 182 -27.73 -2.49 -3.56
N GLU A 183 -26.70 -3.33 -3.69
CA GLU A 183 -25.71 -3.60 -2.63
C GLU A 183 -24.94 -2.34 -2.20
N ALA A 184 -24.95 -1.29 -3.04
CA ALA A 184 -24.38 0.01 -2.71
C ALA A 184 -25.13 0.76 -1.59
N ALA A 185 -26.34 0.31 -1.21
CA ALA A 185 -27.16 0.89 -0.14
C ALA A 185 -26.91 0.27 1.25
N ALA A 186 -26.11 -0.80 1.34
CA ALA A 186 -25.79 -1.45 2.62
C ALA A 186 -24.73 -0.65 3.42
N GLU A 187 -24.79 -0.71 4.76
CA GLU A 187 -24.05 0.25 5.60
C GLU A 187 -22.59 -0.13 5.93
N THR A 188 -22.14 -1.39 5.80
CA THR A 188 -20.75 -1.73 6.17
C THR A 188 -20.11 -2.87 5.38
N GLY A 189 -18.96 -2.60 4.74
CA GLY A 189 -18.08 -3.59 4.11
C GLY A 189 -17.12 -2.99 3.07
N PRO A 190 -15.86 -3.47 2.94
CA PRO A 190 -14.89 -2.93 1.99
C PRO A 190 -15.30 -3.13 0.51
N SER A 191 -16.14 -4.11 0.20
CA SER A 191 -16.70 -4.32 -1.15
C SER A 191 -17.76 -3.29 -1.56
N ILE A 192 -18.44 -2.67 -0.59
CA ILE A 192 -19.52 -1.69 -0.85
C ILE A 192 -18.96 -0.47 -1.59
N TRP A 193 -17.72 -0.08 -1.29
CA TRP A 193 -17.05 1.00 -2.00
C TRP A 193 -16.95 0.72 -3.50
N PHE A 194 -16.55 -0.49 -3.90
CA PHE A 194 -16.45 -0.88 -5.31
C PHE A 194 -17.80 -0.88 -6.01
N PHE A 195 -18.86 -1.34 -5.33
CA PHE A 195 -20.22 -1.25 -5.89
C PHE A 195 -20.67 0.19 -6.08
N LYS A 196 -20.44 1.05 -5.08
CA LYS A 196 -20.73 2.48 -5.16
C LYS A 196 -19.97 3.17 -6.30
N GLN A 197 -18.68 2.88 -6.47
CA GLN A 197 -17.90 3.39 -7.60
C GLN A 197 -18.44 2.85 -8.93
N SER A 198 -18.77 1.56 -8.99
CA SER A 198 -19.25 0.92 -10.22
C SER A 198 -20.61 1.43 -10.70
N ASN A 199 -21.44 1.97 -9.79
CA ASN A 199 -22.72 2.57 -10.14
C ASN A 199 -22.56 3.90 -10.89
N GLN A 200 -21.38 4.51 -10.89
CA GLN A 200 -21.00 5.65 -11.74
C GLN A 200 -20.13 5.15 -12.89
N ARG A 201 -20.39 5.59 -14.13
CA ARG A 201 -19.64 5.14 -15.32
C ARG A 201 -18.17 5.54 -15.23
N GLU A 202 -17.95 6.79 -14.87
CA GLU A 202 -16.66 7.42 -14.66
C GLU A 202 -15.96 6.83 -13.43
N GLY A 203 -16.73 6.50 -12.39
CA GLY A 203 -16.24 5.80 -11.19
C GLY A 203 -15.73 4.39 -11.52
N LEU A 204 -16.50 3.60 -12.28
CA LEU A 204 -16.06 2.28 -12.73
C LEU A 204 -14.81 2.38 -13.59
N PHE A 205 -14.81 3.26 -14.60
CA PHE A 205 -13.66 3.40 -15.49
C PHE A 205 -12.40 3.78 -14.73
N LYS A 206 -12.49 4.72 -13.77
CA LYS A 206 -11.37 5.07 -12.88
C LYS A 206 -10.77 3.82 -12.20
N THR A 207 -11.60 2.94 -11.64
CA THR A 207 -11.11 1.73 -10.95
C THR A 207 -10.34 0.76 -11.85
N PHE A 208 -10.50 0.84 -13.18
CA PHE A 208 -9.75 -0.02 -14.10
C PHE A 208 -8.27 0.33 -14.14
N TRP A 209 -7.92 1.58 -13.86
CA TRP A 209 -6.55 2.08 -13.95
C TRP A 209 -5.76 1.89 -12.67
N GLU A 210 -6.41 1.50 -11.58
CA GLU A 210 -5.73 1.04 -10.37
C GLU A 210 -5.70 -0.49 -10.36
N PRO A 211 -4.54 -1.14 -10.56
CA PRO A 211 -4.50 -2.59 -10.80
C PRO A 211 -5.11 -3.42 -9.66
N PHE A 212 -4.99 -2.96 -8.41
CA PHE A 212 -5.64 -3.60 -7.25
C PHE A 212 -7.16 -3.47 -7.28
N GLU A 213 -7.66 -2.30 -7.64
CA GLU A 213 -9.10 -2.04 -7.73
C GLU A 213 -9.69 -2.82 -8.91
N PHE A 214 -8.99 -2.83 -10.05
CA PHE A 214 -9.39 -3.59 -11.22
C PHE A 214 -9.41 -5.10 -10.96
N ALA A 215 -8.40 -5.64 -10.27
CA ALA A 215 -8.38 -7.04 -9.88
C ALA A 215 -9.56 -7.40 -8.95
N GLN A 216 -9.89 -6.51 -8.00
CA GLN A 216 -11.04 -6.69 -7.11
C GLN A 216 -12.37 -6.62 -7.86
N ILE A 217 -12.55 -5.63 -8.75
CA ILE A 217 -13.73 -5.52 -9.62
C ILE A 217 -13.90 -6.79 -10.46
N ASN A 218 -12.84 -7.28 -11.09
CA ASN A 218 -12.88 -8.52 -11.88
C ASN A 218 -13.20 -9.76 -11.03
N ALA A 219 -12.73 -9.82 -9.79
CA ALA A 219 -13.09 -10.89 -8.86
C ALA A 219 -14.57 -10.83 -8.48
N LEU A 220 -15.10 -9.64 -8.16
CA LEU A 220 -16.50 -9.43 -7.82
C LEU A 220 -17.43 -9.71 -9.01
N ALA A 221 -17.03 -9.33 -10.23
CA ALA A 221 -17.79 -9.57 -11.45
C ALA A 221 -17.97 -11.07 -11.80
N LYS A 222 -17.20 -11.98 -11.19
CA LYS A 222 -17.43 -13.43 -11.37
C LYS A 222 -18.71 -13.90 -10.68
N SER A 223 -19.13 -13.22 -9.61
CA SER A 223 -20.29 -13.57 -8.80
C SER A 223 -21.46 -12.59 -8.95
N ASP A 224 -21.24 -11.36 -9.43
CA ASP A 224 -22.27 -10.34 -9.65
C ASP A 224 -22.53 -10.13 -11.16
N PRO A 225 -23.71 -10.55 -11.68
CA PRO A 225 -24.07 -10.38 -13.09
C PRO A 225 -24.20 -8.92 -13.55
N LEU A 226 -24.68 -8.01 -12.69
CA LEU A 226 -24.86 -6.60 -13.04
C LEU A 226 -23.51 -5.88 -13.09
N LEU A 227 -22.61 -6.17 -12.14
CA LEU A 227 -21.24 -5.67 -12.18
C LEU A 227 -20.50 -6.20 -13.41
N LYS A 228 -20.64 -7.49 -13.73
CA LYS A 228 -20.10 -8.07 -14.95
C LYS A 228 -20.57 -7.33 -16.19
N GLN A 229 -21.88 -7.10 -16.29
CA GLN A 229 -22.47 -6.37 -17.41
C GLN A 229 -21.93 -4.92 -17.50
N ARG A 230 -21.81 -4.21 -16.37
CA ARG A 230 -21.21 -2.86 -16.33
C ARG A 230 -19.76 -2.86 -16.84
N VAL A 231 -18.95 -3.85 -16.43
CA VAL A 231 -17.56 -4.00 -16.88
C VAL A 231 -17.50 -4.25 -18.39
N GLU A 232 -18.29 -5.21 -18.90
CA GLU A 232 -18.35 -5.56 -20.31
C GLU A 232 -18.78 -4.38 -21.19
N ILE A 233 -19.73 -3.56 -20.73
CA ILE A 233 -20.20 -2.38 -21.45
C ILE A 233 -19.08 -1.34 -21.60
N VAL A 234 -18.32 -1.05 -20.52
CA VAL A 234 -17.21 -0.09 -20.59
C VAL A 234 -16.10 -0.61 -21.50
N GLN A 235 -15.71 -1.87 -21.35
CA GLN A 235 -14.67 -2.50 -22.18
C GLN A 235 -15.08 -2.53 -23.66
N SER A 236 -16.33 -2.91 -23.95
CA SER A 236 -16.86 -2.93 -25.32
C SER A 236 -16.91 -1.52 -25.91
N PHE A 237 -17.35 -0.52 -25.15
CA PHE A 237 -17.35 0.87 -25.59
C PHE A 237 -15.95 1.33 -26.00
N LEU A 238 -14.94 1.09 -25.17
CA LEU A 238 -13.55 1.45 -25.48
C LEU A 238 -13.02 0.69 -26.69
N HIS A 239 -13.36 -0.60 -26.81
CA HIS A 239 -13.01 -1.41 -27.98
C HIS A 239 -13.64 -0.86 -29.28
N THR A 240 -14.85 -0.30 -29.22
CA THR A 240 -15.46 0.37 -30.40
C THR A 240 -14.73 1.64 -30.81
N LEU A 241 -14.09 2.34 -29.86
CA LEU A 241 -13.26 3.50 -30.17
C LEU A 241 -11.89 3.04 -30.71
N ASP A 242 -11.28 2.04 -30.10
CA ASP A 242 -9.99 1.51 -30.53
C ASP A 242 -9.90 -0.02 -30.26
N PRO A 243 -9.78 -0.86 -31.31
CA PRO A 243 -9.71 -2.32 -31.17
C PRO A 243 -8.52 -2.84 -30.33
N GLN A 244 -7.53 -2.00 -30.04
CA GLN A 244 -6.43 -2.35 -29.14
C GLN A 244 -6.87 -2.54 -27.69
N PHE A 245 -8.04 -2.03 -27.28
CA PHE A 245 -8.67 -2.40 -26.00
C PHE A 245 -9.24 -3.83 -26.06
N ASN A 246 -8.35 -4.82 -26.12
CA ASN A 246 -8.66 -6.24 -26.18
C ASN A 246 -8.27 -6.95 -24.88
N ASP A 247 -8.50 -8.26 -24.80
CA ASP A 247 -8.20 -9.05 -23.59
C ASP A 247 -6.73 -8.91 -23.16
N ALA A 248 -5.78 -8.85 -24.10
CA ALA A 248 -4.37 -8.69 -23.77
C ALA A 248 -4.11 -7.35 -23.08
N PHE A 249 -4.72 -6.25 -23.57
CA PHE A 249 -4.65 -4.94 -22.92
C PHE A 249 -5.17 -5.00 -21.48
N TRP A 250 -6.36 -5.59 -21.27
CA TRP A 250 -6.95 -5.68 -19.94
C TRP A 250 -6.13 -6.55 -18.97
N GLN A 251 -5.53 -7.65 -19.47
CA GLN A 251 -4.63 -8.45 -18.66
C GLN A 251 -3.36 -7.68 -18.25
N THR A 252 -2.79 -6.88 -19.16
CA THR A 252 -1.66 -6.00 -18.83
C THR A 252 -2.05 -4.92 -17.84
N LEU A 253 -3.24 -4.32 -17.98
CA LEU A 253 -3.71 -3.27 -17.08
C LEU A 253 -3.92 -3.77 -15.63
N ALA A 254 -4.17 -5.07 -15.45
CA ALA A 254 -4.22 -5.73 -14.15
C ALA A 254 -2.84 -5.93 -13.49
N THR A 255 -1.75 -5.44 -14.12
CA THR A 255 -0.40 -5.41 -13.55
C THR A 255 0.01 -3.98 -13.23
N ILE A 256 0.81 -3.80 -12.17
CA ILE A 256 1.31 -2.48 -11.79
C ILE A 256 2.56 -2.19 -12.62
N PRO A 257 2.65 -1.07 -13.36
CA PRO A 257 3.88 -0.68 -14.04
C PRO A 257 5.04 -0.60 -13.04
N GLU A 258 6.24 -1.06 -13.42
CA GLU A 258 7.39 -1.15 -12.49
C GLU A 258 7.66 0.17 -11.76
N SER A 259 7.62 1.29 -12.49
CA SER A 259 7.83 2.64 -11.96
C SER A 259 6.79 3.09 -10.93
N GLN A 260 5.62 2.45 -10.88
CA GLN A 260 4.55 2.70 -9.93
C GLN A 260 4.45 1.60 -8.86
N ARG A 261 5.18 0.49 -9.08
CA ARG A 261 5.16 -0.68 -8.23
C ARG A 261 6.10 -0.54 -7.06
N THR A 262 7.28 0.05 -7.27
CA THR A 262 8.32 0.14 -6.25
C THR A 262 8.72 1.60 -6.08
N ILE A 263 8.25 2.23 -5.01
CA ILE A 263 8.41 3.66 -4.74
C ILE A 263 9.27 3.82 -3.50
N CYS A 264 10.49 4.32 -3.70
CA CYS A 264 11.36 4.74 -2.61
C CYS A 264 10.97 6.15 -2.17
N LEU A 265 10.74 6.33 -0.87
CA LEU A 265 10.32 7.59 -0.26
C LEU A 265 11.51 8.43 0.24
N ASN A 266 12.73 7.89 0.20
CA ASN A 266 13.94 8.69 0.46
C ASN A 266 14.23 9.59 -0.73
N ASP A 267 14.81 10.76 -0.47
CA ASP A 267 15.54 11.50 -1.50
C ASP A 267 16.88 10.81 -1.76
N LEU A 268 16.97 10.08 -2.87
CA LEU A 268 18.19 9.37 -3.27
C LEU A 268 19.32 10.31 -3.73
N ALA A 269 19.05 11.61 -3.89
CA ALA A 269 20.09 12.61 -4.15
C ALA A 269 20.81 13.04 -2.86
N ASP A 270 20.25 12.78 -1.67
CA ASP A 270 20.91 13.05 -0.40
C ASP A 270 21.96 11.99 -0.05
N LEU A 271 23.18 12.24 -0.52
CA LEU A 271 24.33 11.36 -0.37
C LEU A 271 24.79 11.13 1.08
N HIS A 272 24.40 12.02 2.01
CA HIS A 272 24.88 12.01 3.40
C HIS A 272 23.78 11.61 4.40
N SER A 273 22.61 11.20 3.91
CA SER A 273 21.45 10.86 4.73
C SER A 273 21.67 9.70 5.72
N ALA A 274 22.74 8.91 5.59
CA ALA A 274 22.99 7.71 6.39
C ALA A 274 24.44 7.58 6.90
N ASP A 275 25.22 8.66 6.88
CA ASP A 275 26.65 8.61 7.20
C ASP A 275 26.93 8.25 8.66
N GLN A 276 26.11 8.72 9.60
CA GLN A 276 26.28 8.36 11.01
C GLN A 276 26.02 6.87 11.22
N ILE A 277 24.98 6.32 10.61
CA ILE A 277 24.70 4.86 10.68
C ILE A 277 25.86 4.06 10.10
N LYS A 278 26.42 4.47 8.97
CA LYS A 278 27.59 3.81 8.35
C LYS A 278 28.82 3.82 9.26
N SER A 279 29.00 4.91 10.03
CA SER A 279 30.14 5.09 10.92
C SER A 279 29.97 4.49 12.32
N ASP A 280 28.75 4.13 12.75
CA ASP A 280 28.49 3.58 14.08
C ASP A 280 29.01 2.13 14.19
N VAL A 281 30.07 1.95 14.98
CA VAL A 281 30.78 0.67 15.11
C VAL A 281 29.88 -0.44 15.62
N GLU A 282 28.98 -0.16 16.56
CA GLU A 282 28.10 -1.18 17.15
C GLU A 282 27.08 -1.68 16.13
N ILE A 283 26.48 -0.77 15.35
CA ILE A 283 25.56 -1.15 14.26
C ILE A 283 26.28 -2.06 13.27
N GLN A 284 27.48 -1.66 12.84
CA GLN A 284 28.22 -2.41 11.83
C GLN A 284 28.71 -3.77 12.37
N ASP A 285 29.06 -3.86 13.65
CA ASP A 285 29.39 -5.13 14.31
C ASP A 285 28.19 -6.07 14.38
N ASP A 286 27.01 -5.55 14.77
CA ASP A 286 25.78 -6.34 14.83
C ASP A 286 25.36 -6.86 13.45
N ILE A 287 25.42 -6.00 12.42
CA ILE A 287 25.16 -6.39 11.02
C ILE A 287 26.12 -7.51 10.60
N ARG A 288 27.44 -7.30 10.75
CA ARG A 288 28.45 -8.31 10.37
C ARG A 288 28.22 -9.63 11.09
N PHE A 289 27.86 -9.58 12.37
CA PHE A 289 27.57 -10.77 13.16
C PHE A 289 26.35 -11.53 12.60
N ILE A 290 25.25 -10.82 12.31
CA ILE A 290 24.04 -11.41 11.72
C ILE A 290 24.37 -12.03 10.36
N GLU A 291 24.98 -11.26 9.45
CA GLU A 291 25.33 -11.72 8.10
C GLU A 291 26.21 -12.96 8.12
N LYS A 292 27.21 -12.99 9.00
CA LYS A 292 28.11 -14.14 9.15
C LYS A 292 27.40 -15.37 9.71
N THR A 293 26.60 -15.20 10.76
CA THR A 293 25.94 -16.31 11.46
C THR A 293 24.88 -16.95 10.59
N TRP A 294 24.15 -16.16 9.82
CA TRP A 294 23.04 -16.63 8.99
C TRP A 294 23.40 -16.84 7.52
N GLY A 295 24.58 -16.40 7.06
CA GLY A 295 24.97 -16.49 5.66
C GLY A 295 24.11 -15.62 4.73
N LEU A 296 23.59 -14.50 5.25
CA LEU A 296 22.66 -13.58 4.55
C LEU A 296 23.23 -12.16 4.45
N LYS A 297 22.47 -11.27 3.81
CA LYS A 297 22.77 -9.83 3.74
C LYS A 297 21.70 -8.97 4.42
N VAL A 298 22.13 -7.98 5.21
CA VAL A 298 21.22 -7.00 5.81
C VAL A 298 21.16 -5.76 4.92
N ILE A 299 19.98 -5.47 4.37
CA ILE A 299 19.74 -4.38 3.43
C ILE A 299 18.96 -3.28 4.13
N TRP A 300 19.58 -2.10 4.25
CA TRP A 300 18.99 -0.96 4.98
C TRP A 300 19.36 0.41 4.39
N GLU A 301 20.41 0.47 3.57
CA GLU A 301 21.03 1.72 3.10
C GLU A 301 20.30 2.33 1.89
N PRO A 302 20.12 3.67 1.85
CA PRO A 302 19.68 4.39 0.66
C PRO A 302 20.41 3.97 -0.62
N GLY A 303 19.65 3.67 -1.68
CA GLY A 303 20.20 3.24 -2.98
C GLY A 303 20.46 1.74 -3.11
N SER A 304 20.24 0.95 -2.05
CA SER A 304 20.29 -0.52 -2.12
C SER A 304 19.16 -1.10 -2.98
N ALA A 305 19.15 -2.43 -3.17
CA ALA A 305 18.04 -3.12 -3.83
C ALA A 305 16.76 -3.06 -2.97
N ALA A 306 15.62 -2.78 -3.61
CA ALA A 306 14.33 -2.79 -2.95
C ALA A 306 13.90 -4.22 -2.57
N PRO A 307 13.02 -4.37 -1.55
CA PRO A 307 12.35 -5.64 -1.31
C PRO A 307 11.62 -6.16 -2.55
N PRO A 308 11.81 -7.43 -2.93
CA PRO A 308 11.10 -8.04 -4.05
C PRO A 308 9.60 -8.18 -3.74
N MET A 309 8.76 -7.57 -4.58
CA MET A 309 7.31 -7.73 -4.51
C MET A 309 6.73 -8.47 -5.71
N PRO A 310 5.58 -9.17 -5.55
CA PRO A 310 4.80 -9.66 -6.68
C PRO A 310 4.41 -8.51 -7.64
N VAL A 311 4.25 -8.80 -8.94
CA VAL A 311 3.89 -7.80 -9.98
C VAL A 311 2.54 -7.09 -9.75
N LYS A 312 1.73 -7.60 -8.83
CA LYS A 312 0.44 -7.06 -8.43
C LYS A 312 0.47 -6.36 -7.07
N VAL A 313 1.64 -6.19 -6.45
CA VAL A 313 1.79 -5.56 -5.14
C VAL A 313 2.64 -4.30 -5.29
N ARG A 314 2.05 -3.14 -4.97
CA ARG A 314 2.78 -1.88 -4.76
C ARG A 314 3.52 -1.93 -3.43
N LEU A 315 4.76 -1.50 -3.48
CA LEU A 315 5.69 -1.28 -2.41
C LEU A 315 6.02 0.20 -2.34
N GLU A 316 5.59 0.84 -1.27
CA GLU A 316 6.15 2.10 -0.81
C GLU A 316 7.07 1.82 0.37
N TYR A 317 8.28 2.34 0.32
CA TYR A 317 9.28 2.07 1.33
C TYR A 317 10.28 3.21 1.49
N SER A 318 10.90 3.32 2.66
CA SER A 318 12.09 4.14 2.88
C SER A 318 13.17 3.32 3.58
N TYR A 319 14.41 3.49 3.12
CA TYR A 319 15.62 3.11 3.81
C TYR A 319 15.84 3.92 5.09
N LEU A 320 16.72 3.41 5.95
CA LEU A 320 17.08 4.06 7.20
C LEU A 320 18.02 5.23 6.90
N THR A 321 17.76 6.34 7.57
CA THR A 321 18.59 7.55 7.56
C THR A 321 19.03 7.86 8.99
N ASP A 322 19.98 8.79 9.16
CA ASP A 322 20.51 9.22 10.46
C ASP A 322 19.42 9.74 11.40
N THR A 323 18.26 10.15 10.87
CA THR A 323 17.07 10.52 11.67
C THR A 323 16.51 9.36 12.50
N LYS A 324 16.84 8.11 12.13
CA LYS A 324 16.44 6.86 12.76
C LYS A 324 17.61 6.08 13.36
N LEU A 325 18.76 6.73 13.60
CA LEU A 325 19.96 6.09 14.12
C LEU A 325 19.69 5.28 15.40
N SER A 326 19.00 5.86 16.37
CA SER A 326 18.70 5.23 17.67
C SER A 326 17.79 4.02 17.52
N GLU A 327 16.71 4.15 16.75
CA GLU A 327 15.77 3.08 16.44
C GLU A 327 16.46 1.93 15.69
N PHE A 328 17.24 2.25 14.66
CA PHE A 328 17.94 1.23 13.88
C PHE A 328 18.97 0.48 14.73
N LYS A 329 19.77 1.18 15.54
CA LYS A 329 20.75 0.58 16.44
C LYS A 329 20.11 -0.39 17.43
N GLN A 330 19.01 0.02 18.05
CA GLN A 330 18.30 -0.83 19.00
C GLN A 330 17.64 -2.02 18.30
N PHE A 331 17.05 -1.81 17.12
CA PHE A 331 16.39 -2.89 16.39
C PHE A 331 17.38 -3.93 15.87
N ILE A 332 18.50 -3.51 15.28
CA ILE A 332 19.50 -4.47 14.77
C ILE A 332 20.13 -5.28 15.89
N HIS A 333 20.28 -4.68 17.07
CA HIS A 333 20.71 -5.39 18.27
C HIS A 333 19.71 -6.48 18.68
N LEU A 334 18.40 -6.16 18.72
CA LEU A 334 17.36 -7.16 19.00
C LEU A 334 17.37 -8.29 17.97
N VAL A 335 17.54 -7.97 16.68
CA VAL A 335 17.65 -8.99 15.62
C VAL A 335 18.85 -9.89 15.87
N ARG A 336 20.01 -9.33 16.23
CA ARG A 336 21.21 -10.12 16.57
C ARG A 336 20.93 -11.07 17.74
N GLU A 337 20.39 -10.56 18.84
CA GLU A 337 20.13 -11.34 20.06
C GLU A 337 19.15 -12.49 19.79
N GLU A 338 18.06 -12.23 19.07
CA GLU A 338 17.04 -13.27 18.84
C GLU A 338 17.47 -14.29 17.79
N LEU A 339 18.07 -13.84 16.68
CA LEU A 339 18.46 -14.73 15.60
C LEU A 339 19.67 -15.61 15.94
N CYS A 340 20.55 -15.20 16.87
CA CYS A 340 21.72 -15.98 17.25
C CYS A 340 21.39 -17.29 17.98
N SER A 341 20.17 -17.40 18.53
CA SER A 341 19.75 -18.58 19.27
C SER A 341 19.43 -19.77 18.36
N TYR A 342 19.06 -19.52 17.10
CA TYR A 342 18.54 -20.54 16.20
C TYR A 342 19.63 -21.54 15.76
N PRO A 343 19.34 -22.85 15.69
CA PRO A 343 20.30 -23.87 15.26
C PRO A 343 20.79 -23.64 13.83
N GLU A 344 22.11 -23.78 13.61
CA GLU A 344 22.74 -23.64 12.29
C GLU A 344 22.12 -24.55 11.23
N GLN A 345 21.63 -25.74 11.63
CA GLN A 345 21.01 -26.71 10.73
C GLN A 345 19.68 -26.19 10.18
N ILE A 346 18.88 -25.51 11.01
CA ILE A 346 17.63 -24.86 10.58
C ILE A 346 17.98 -23.68 9.67
N VAL A 347 18.90 -22.82 10.12
CA VAL A 347 19.34 -21.62 9.37
C VAL A 347 19.83 -21.99 7.96
N ALA A 348 20.69 -23.01 7.85
CA ALA A 348 21.20 -23.48 6.56
C ALA A 348 20.08 -23.97 5.63
N LYS A 349 19.06 -24.66 6.17
CA LYS A 349 17.90 -25.13 5.39
C LYS A 349 16.98 -24.01 4.95
N LEU A 350 16.81 -22.97 5.75
CA LEU A 350 16.03 -21.79 5.36
C LEU A 350 16.68 -21.03 4.21
N SER A 351 18.03 -21.03 4.13
CA SER A 351 18.79 -20.41 3.03
C SER A 351 18.32 -18.97 2.74
N VAL A 352 18.14 -18.17 3.80
CA VAL A 352 17.70 -16.77 3.71
C VAL A 352 18.79 -15.96 3.02
N GLU A 353 18.43 -15.19 2.01
CA GLU A 353 19.38 -14.37 1.25
C GLU A 353 19.48 -12.95 1.84
N HIS A 354 18.34 -12.33 2.18
CA HIS A 354 18.28 -10.95 2.63
C HIS A 354 17.36 -10.76 3.85
N ILE A 355 17.79 -9.89 4.75
CA ILE A 355 16.92 -9.19 5.71
C ILE A 355 16.84 -7.73 5.27
N TYR A 356 15.65 -7.26 4.96
CA TYR A 356 15.41 -5.84 4.71
C TYR A 356 15.04 -5.17 6.02
N VAL A 357 15.75 -4.12 6.40
CA VAL A 357 15.38 -3.25 7.51
C VAL A 357 15.09 -1.88 6.92
N LEU A 358 13.85 -1.42 7.06
CA LEU A 358 13.33 -0.22 6.40
C LEU A 358 12.67 0.67 7.45
N ASP A 359 12.60 1.97 7.22
CA ASP A 359 11.80 2.87 8.05
C ASP A 359 10.32 2.71 7.69
N THR A 360 9.92 3.19 6.51
CA THR A 360 8.59 2.89 5.97
C THR A 360 8.64 1.59 5.19
N PHE A 361 7.68 0.70 5.44
CA PHE A 361 7.48 -0.53 4.69
C PHE A 361 5.99 -0.79 4.54
N THR A 362 5.53 -0.97 3.31
CA THR A 362 4.11 -1.21 3.03
C THR A 362 3.89 -2.51 2.28
N PHE A 363 2.74 -3.12 2.55
CA PHE A 363 2.22 -4.26 1.81
C PHE A 363 0.75 -4.03 1.51
N ARG A 364 0.38 -4.04 0.22
CA ARG A 364 -0.99 -3.77 -0.25
C ARG A 364 -1.58 -2.45 0.28
N GLY A 365 -0.74 -1.40 0.35
CA GLY A 365 -1.12 -0.06 0.79
C GLY A 365 -1.22 0.13 2.31
N ALA A 366 -0.97 -0.91 3.11
CA ALA A 366 -0.90 -0.80 4.57
C ALA A 366 0.57 -0.79 5.03
N LYS A 367 0.91 0.08 5.99
CA LYS A 367 2.19 0.00 6.69
C LYS A 367 2.24 -1.29 7.51
N ILE A 368 3.35 -1.99 7.44
CA ILE A 368 3.56 -3.27 8.12
C ILE A 368 4.87 -3.24 8.90
N ALA A 369 4.90 -3.97 10.02
CA ALA A 369 6.09 -4.09 10.86
C ALA A 369 7.03 -5.23 10.41
N GLY A 370 6.48 -6.26 9.75
CA GLY A 370 7.18 -7.43 9.27
C GLY A 370 6.50 -8.03 8.04
N GLN A 371 7.27 -8.71 7.19
CA GLN A 371 6.77 -9.60 6.14
C GLN A 371 7.84 -10.61 5.75
N ALA A 372 7.50 -11.89 5.87
CA ALA A 372 8.23 -12.99 5.28
C ALA A 372 7.91 -13.12 3.79
N PHE A 373 8.95 -13.20 2.95
CA PHE A 373 8.84 -13.36 1.50
C PHE A 373 8.99 -14.83 1.09
N SER A 374 8.21 -15.72 1.71
CA SER A 374 8.27 -17.19 1.50
C SER A 374 7.87 -17.63 0.08
N TRP A 375 7.24 -16.75 -0.71
CA TRP A 375 6.87 -17.01 -2.11
C TRP A 375 8.04 -16.88 -3.09
N LEU A 376 9.22 -16.46 -2.63
CA LEU A 376 10.38 -16.31 -3.48
C LEU A 376 11.20 -17.59 -3.56
N PRO A 377 11.83 -17.89 -4.72
CA PRO A 377 12.81 -18.97 -4.82
C PRO A 377 14.01 -18.78 -3.88
N ARG A 378 14.35 -17.52 -3.58
CA ARG A 378 15.35 -17.15 -2.57
C ARG A 378 14.64 -16.40 -1.46
N ILE A 379 14.57 -17.04 -0.30
CA ILE A 379 13.77 -16.56 0.82
C ILE A 379 14.40 -15.28 1.39
N SER A 380 13.57 -14.31 1.73
CA SER A 380 13.97 -13.08 2.40
C SER A 380 12.87 -12.68 3.37
N PHE A 381 13.13 -11.74 4.26
CA PHE A 381 12.09 -11.09 5.06
C PHE A 381 12.42 -9.62 5.29
N GLY A 382 11.40 -8.81 5.54
CA GLY A 382 11.55 -7.36 5.72
C GLY A 382 10.89 -6.88 7.00
N TYR A 383 11.46 -5.85 7.61
CA TYR A 383 10.92 -5.14 8.77
C TYR A 383 10.74 -3.65 8.49
N GLY A 384 9.64 -3.08 8.96
CA GLY A 384 9.33 -1.65 8.88
C GLY A 384 9.37 -1.01 10.27
N LEU A 385 10.27 -0.04 10.48
CA LEU A 385 10.54 0.57 11.78
C LEU A 385 9.78 1.87 12.05
N SER A 386 8.88 2.29 11.15
CA SER A 386 8.15 3.56 11.27
C SER A 386 7.37 3.72 12.59
N SER A 387 6.95 2.61 13.21
CA SER A 387 6.27 2.58 14.52
C SER A 387 7.12 2.01 15.66
N PHE A 388 8.40 1.72 15.42
CA PHE A 388 9.31 1.23 16.46
C PHE A 388 9.74 2.38 17.36
N ASP A 389 9.51 2.23 18.67
CA ASP A 389 10.00 3.15 19.68
C ASP A 389 10.77 2.35 20.74
N PRO A 390 12.12 2.40 20.72
CA PRO A 390 12.94 1.64 21.65
C PRO A 390 12.82 2.10 23.11
N LYS A 391 12.19 3.25 23.38
CA LYS A 391 11.94 3.75 24.73
C LYS A 391 10.69 3.16 25.36
N THR A 392 9.80 2.58 24.54
CA THR A 392 8.52 2.03 24.97
C THR A 392 8.61 0.49 25.07
N PRO A 393 8.51 -0.12 26.28
CA PRO A 393 8.64 -1.57 26.44
C PRO A 393 7.68 -2.39 25.58
N SER A 394 6.42 -1.97 25.47
CA SER A 394 5.43 -2.65 24.63
C SER A 394 5.74 -2.58 23.14
N SER A 395 6.46 -1.54 22.68
CA SER A 395 6.95 -1.45 21.30
C SER A 395 8.09 -2.45 21.07
N LYS A 396 9.03 -2.56 22.00
CA LYS A 396 10.09 -3.59 21.97
C LYS A 396 9.52 -5.01 21.96
N GLU A 397 8.60 -5.31 22.87
CA GLU A 397 7.92 -6.62 22.91
C GLU A 397 7.16 -6.91 21.61
N PHE A 398 6.51 -5.89 21.02
CA PHE A 398 5.84 -6.04 19.74
C PHE A 398 6.82 -6.41 18.62
N PHE A 399 7.95 -5.71 18.48
CA PHE A 399 8.93 -6.01 17.44
C PHE A 399 9.68 -7.33 17.68
N LEU A 400 9.94 -7.71 18.95
CA LEU A 400 10.47 -9.04 19.29
C LEU A 400 9.51 -10.15 18.83
N ARG A 401 8.21 -10.00 19.09
CA ARG A 401 7.19 -10.94 18.59
C ARG A 401 7.17 -10.98 17.07
N THR A 402 7.25 -9.82 16.42
CA THR A 402 7.30 -9.72 14.95
C THR A 402 8.49 -10.46 14.36
N ILE A 403 9.69 -10.37 14.97
CA ILE A 403 10.88 -11.10 14.51
C ILE A 403 10.61 -12.62 14.48
N HIS A 404 10.11 -13.18 15.58
CA HIS A 404 9.80 -14.60 15.65
C HIS A 404 8.61 -15.01 14.78
N HIS A 405 7.61 -14.14 14.64
CA HIS A 405 6.45 -14.37 13.79
C HIS A 405 6.86 -14.52 12.32
N GLU A 406 7.64 -13.57 11.78
CA GLU A 406 8.09 -13.64 10.38
C GLU A 406 9.05 -14.80 10.15
N LEU A 407 9.95 -15.07 11.10
CA LEU A 407 10.83 -16.22 11.00
C LEU A 407 10.07 -17.55 11.02
N PHE A 408 9.00 -17.63 11.81
CA PHE A 408 8.16 -18.83 11.85
C PHE A 408 7.45 -19.08 10.52
N HIS A 409 7.00 -18.05 9.81
CA HIS A 409 6.44 -18.24 8.46
C HIS A 409 7.41 -18.95 7.52
N LEU A 410 8.72 -18.71 7.67
CA LEU A 410 9.75 -19.38 6.89
C LEU A 410 9.97 -20.83 7.34
N ILE A 411 10.01 -21.06 8.65
CA ILE A 411 10.15 -22.41 9.24
C ILE A 411 8.94 -23.28 8.88
N ASP A 412 7.72 -22.76 9.05
CA ASP A 412 6.48 -23.44 8.67
C ASP A 412 6.50 -23.80 7.18
N ASN A 413 6.79 -22.84 6.31
CA ASN A 413 6.86 -23.09 4.86
C ASN A 413 7.91 -24.14 4.47
N GLN A 414 9.04 -24.21 5.19
CA GLN A 414 10.14 -25.11 4.85
C GLN A 414 9.98 -26.53 5.44
N PHE A 415 9.37 -26.66 6.62
CA PHE A 415 9.37 -27.92 7.38
C PHE A 415 7.98 -28.51 7.63
N SER A 416 6.90 -27.75 7.39
CA SER A 416 5.54 -28.25 7.53
C SER A 416 5.19 -29.16 6.35
N VAL A 417 5.12 -30.46 6.62
CA VAL A 417 4.88 -31.49 5.60
C VAL A 417 3.56 -32.21 5.85
N GLU A 418 3.01 -32.83 4.81
CA GLU A 418 1.78 -33.61 4.89
C GLU A 418 1.86 -34.70 5.96
N GLY A 419 0.82 -34.82 6.78
CA GLY A 419 0.78 -35.71 7.94
C GLY A 419 1.46 -35.15 9.20
N GLY A 420 2.18 -34.02 9.11
CA GLY A 420 2.79 -33.33 10.24
C GLY A 420 1.77 -32.71 11.21
N PRO A 421 2.17 -32.39 12.45
CA PRO A 421 1.25 -31.96 13.52
C PRO A 421 0.56 -30.62 13.24
N ILE A 422 1.21 -29.75 12.46
CA ILE A 422 0.70 -28.40 12.15
C ILE A 422 0.19 -28.26 10.70
N PHE A 423 0.18 -29.35 9.93
CA PHE A 423 -0.17 -29.32 8.51
C PHE A 423 -1.66 -29.58 8.27
N GLY A 424 -2.28 -28.73 7.45
CA GLY A 424 -3.63 -28.96 6.91
C GLY A 424 -4.69 -29.24 7.98
N SER A 425 -5.41 -30.35 7.82
CA SER A 425 -6.49 -30.76 8.73
C SER A 425 -6.00 -31.01 10.15
N ASN A 426 -4.75 -31.44 10.35
CA ASN A 426 -4.21 -31.69 11.69
C ASN A 426 -4.15 -30.41 12.53
N TRP A 427 -3.98 -29.26 11.91
CA TRP A 427 -4.10 -27.96 12.58
C TRP A 427 -5.56 -27.50 12.64
N ASN A 428 -6.24 -27.50 11.49
CA ASN A 428 -7.55 -26.88 11.36
C ASN A 428 -8.61 -27.54 12.26
N SER A 429 -8.51 -28.85 12.50
CA SER A 429 -9.45 -29.60 13.34
C SER A 429 -9.30 -29.33 14.84
N SER A 430 -8.25 -28.61 15.29
CA SER A 430 -8.18 -28.15 16.68
C SER A 430 -9.12 -26.99 16.95
N ASN A 431 -9.52 -26.24 15.92
CA ASN A 431 -10.50 -25.19 16.10
C ASN A 431 -11.87 -25.78 16.44
N GLU A 432 -12.72 -24.98 17.08
CA GLU A 432 -14.14 -25.32 17.23
C GLU A 432 -14.76 -25.64 15.86
N GLU A 433 -15.64 -26.64 15.79
CA GLU A 433 -16.26 -27.10 14.52
C GLU A 433 -16.98 -25.98 13.75
N SER A 434 -17.48 -24.96 14.47
CA SER A 434 -18.16 -23.80 13.90
C SER A 434 -17.22 -22.69 13.42
N PHE A 435 -15.92 -22.78 13.72
CA PHE A 435 -14.94 -21.77 13.34
C PHE A 435 -14.46 -21.99 11.90
N THR A 436 -14.21 -20.88 11.21
CA THR A 436 -13.50 -20.92 9.93
C THR A 436 -12.62 -19.69 9.77
N TYR A 437 -11.44 -19.86 9.19
CA TYR A 437 -10.54 -18.74 8.91
C TYR A 437 -11.15 -17.76 7.90
N ARG A 438 -10.84 -16.48 8.05
CA ARG A 438 -11.37 -15.40 7.20
C ARG A 438 -10.96 -15.53 5.73
N LEU A 439 -9.68 -15.79 5.47
CA LEU A 439 -9.13 -15.86 4.12
C LEU A 439 -9.35 -17.29 3.57
N GLY A 440 -9.89 -17.38 2.36
CA GLY A 440 -10.16 -18.65 1.68
C GLY A 440 -11.62 -19.11 1.69
N GLN A 441 -12.57 -18.30 2.19
CA GLN A 441 -14.00 -18.63 2.23
C GLN A 441 -14.85 -17.93 1.17
N PRO A 442 -15.90 -18.58 0.65
CA PRO A 442 -17.03 -17.91 0.02
C PRO A 442 -17.73 -16.99 1.03
N LYS A 443 -18.25 -15.85 0.58
CA LYS A 443 -18.76 -14.74 1.42
C LYS A 443 -20.02 -15.05 2.26
N GLU A 444 -20.57 -16.25 2.21
CA GLU A 444 -21.94 -16.57 2.68
C GLU A 444 -22.02 -17.29 4.03
N LEU A 445 -20.90 -17.52 4.74
CA LEU A 445 -20.95 -18.10 6.07
C LEU A 445 -21.32 -17.04 7.11
N ASP A 446 -22.49 -17.25 7.73
CA ASP A 446 -23.05 -16.45 8.83
C ASP A 446 -22.23 -16.66 10.13
N GLN A 447 -20.99 -16.17 10.13
CA GLN A 447 -20.16 -16.09 11.33
C GLN A 447 -20.26 -14.69 11.93
N PRO A 448 -20.43 -14.56 13.27
CA PRO A 448 -20.36 -13.28 13.96
C PRO A 448 -19.09 -12.58 13.52
N ALA A 449 -19.26 -11.40 12.93
CA ALA A 449 -18.19 -10.75 12.20
C ALA A 449 -16.92 -10.67 13.05
N PHE A 450 -15.76 -10.79 12.41
CA PHE A 450 -14.43 -10.81 13.01
C PHE A 450 -14.07 -9.54 13.82
N TYR A 451 -15.03 -8.71 14.27
CA TYR A 451 -14.97 -7.50 15.11
C TYR A 451 -14.97 -7.78 16.62
N LYS A 452 -15.18 -6.73 17.43
CA LYS A 452 -15.01 -6.64 18.89
C LYS A 452 -15.53 -7.84 19.70
N GLU A 453 -16.53 -8.54 19.20
CA GLU A 453 -17.17 -9.70 19.84
C GLU A 453 -16.26 -10.94 19.89
N ASN A 454 -15.27 -11.04 19.00
CA ASN A 454 -14.33 -12.17 18.92
C ASN A 454 -12.95 -11.87 19.55
N ILE A 455 -12.79 -10.76 20.30
CA ILE A 455 -11.50 -10.33 20.89
C ILE A 455 -10.90 -11.38 21.84
N LYS A 456 -11.71 -12.29 22.40
CA LYS A 456 -11.28 -13.36 23.31
C LYS A 456 -11.74 -14.74 22.85
N ARG A 457 -11.84 -14.97 21.53
CA ARG A 457 -12.25 -16.29 21.04
C ARG A 457 -11.23 -17.35 21.46
N THR A 458 -11.72 -18.41 22.09
CA THR A 458 -10.95 -19.58 22.51
C THR A 458 -10.15 -20.14 21.32
N GLY A 459 -8.93 -20.59 21.58
CA GLY A 459 -8.07 -21.22 20.57
C GLY A 459 -7.19 -20.26 19.77
N PHE A 460 -7.23 -18.95 20.03
CA PHE A 460 -6.41 -17.97 19.33
C PHE A 460 -5.61 -17.10 20.30
N ALA A 461 -4.33 -16.94 19.99
CA ALA A 461 -3.45 -16.04 20.72
C ALA A 461 -3.82 -14.56 20.55
N GLU A 462 -4.36 -14.21 19.39
CA GLU A 462 -4.85 -12.87 19.09
C GLU A 462 -5.77 -12.85 17.87
N ARG A 463 -6.47 -11.73 17.68
CA ARG A 463 -7.41 -11.54 16.57
C ARG A 463 -6.78 -11.74 15.19
N TYR A 464 -5.52 -11.37 15.03
CA TYR A 464 -4.82 -11.47 13.75
C TYR A 464 -4.68 -12.92 13.26
N GLY A 465 -4.47 -13.87 14.18
CA GLY A 465 -4.38 -15.31 13.87
C GLY A 465 -5.67 -15.90 13.30
N MET A 466 -6.83 -15.26 13.49
CA MET A 466 -8.09 -15.72 12.90
C MET A 466 -8.19 -15.48 11.38
N ASN A 467 -7.24 -14.75 10.78
CA ASN A 467 -7.27 -14.47 9.34
C ASN A 467 -7.01 -15.72 8.50
N VAL A 468 -5.98 -16.51 8.83
CA VAL A 468 -5.58 -17.73 8.12
C VAL A 468 -4.69 -18.59 9.03
N ALA A 469 -4.67 -19.90 8.80
CA ALA A 469 -3.96 -20.86 9.64
C ALA A 469 -2.45 -20.58 9.80
N SER A 470 -1.78 -20.02 8.79
CA SER A 470 -0.36 -19.63 8.91
C SER A 470 -0.16 -18.51 9.92
N GLU A 471 -1.02 -17.48 9.92
CA GLU A 471 -0.97 -16.39 10.90
C GLU A 471 -1.30 -16.88 12.32
N ASP A 472 -2.23 -17.81 12.45
CA ASP A 472 -2.56 -18.45 13.72
C ASP A 472 -1.33 -19.10 14.36
N ARG A 473 -0.62 -19.95 13.59
CA ARG A 473 0.60 -20.61 14.05
C ARG A 473 1.71 -19.61 14.37
N ALA A 474 1.94 -18.65 13.49
CA ALA A 474 2.98 -17.64 13.66
C ALA A 474 2.72 -16.71 14.86
N SER A 475 1.46 -16.32 15.10
CA SER A 475 1.07 -15.54 16.29
C SER A 475 1.27 -16.30 17.59
N ILE A 476 0.91 -17.59 17.64
CA ILE A 476 1.15 -18.44 18.81
C ILE A 476 2.67 -18.56 19.04
N TYR A 477 3.42 -18.91 18.00
CA TYR A 477 4.88 -19.07 18.11
C TYR A 477 5.59 -17.79 18.56
N GLY A 478 5.25 -16.64 17.97
CA GLY A 478 5.85 -15.35 18.33
C GLY A 478 5.69 -15.05 19.82
N ARG A 479 4.49 -15.29 20.37
CA ARG A 479 4.21 -15.10 21.81
C ARG A 479 4.90 -16.11 22.71
N MET A 480 5.05 -17.36 22.26
CA MET A 480 5.82 -18.38 22.98
C MET A 480 7.27 -17.94 23.11
N MET A 481 7.90 -17.52 22.02
CA MET A 481 9.33 -17.22 21.99
C MET A 481 9.69 -15.95 22.77
N THR A 482 8.78 -14.98 22.85
CA THR A 482 8.95 -13.77 23.69
C THR A 482 8.44 -13.95 25.12
N GLU A 483 8.04 -15.17 25.48
CA GLU A 483 7.46 -15.51 26.77
C GLU A 483 6.32 -14.58 27.26
N ASP A 484 5.41 -14.21 26.35
CA ASP A 484 4.35 -13.25 26.61
C ASP A 484 3.48 -13.68 27.81
N LYS A 485 3.47 -12.87 28.87
CA LYS A 485 2.76 -13.20 30.13
C LYS A 485 1.27 -13.40 29.91
N SER A 486 0.64 -12.52 29.14
CA SER A 486 -0.80 -12.57 28.88
C SER A 486 -1.19 -13.81 28.09
N PHE A 487 -0.32 -14.25 27.19
CA PHE A 487 -0.49 -15.49 26.44
C PHE A 487 -0.44 -16.72 27.36
N PHE A 488 0.54 -16.79 28.28
CA PHE A 488 0.60 -17.91 29.23
C PHE A 488 -0.55 -17.94 30.23
N GLU A 489 -1.03 -16.78 30.68
CA GLU A 489 -2.24 -16.68 31.51
C GLU A 489 -3.46 -17.21 30.74
N GLN A 490 -3.59 -16.90 29.45
CA GLN A 490 -4.66 -17.43 28.61
C GLN A 490 -4.61 -18.96 28.49
N LEU A 491 -3.41 -19.54 28.33
CA LEU A 491 -3.20 -21.00 28.22
C LEU A 491 -3.70 -21.79 29.45
N GLU A 492 -3.83 -21.15 30.62
CA GLU A 492 -4.36 -21.83 31.82
C GLU A 492 -5.85 -22.17 31.71
N SER A 493 -6.60 -21.42 30.91
CA SER A 493 -8.05 -21.58 30.75
C SER A 493 -8.46 -22.05 29.34
N ASP A 494 -7.62 -21.80 28.34
CA ASP A 494 -7.92 -22.07 26.94
C ASP A 494 -7.32 -23.40 26.47
N LYS A 495 -8.11 -24.47 26.56
CA LYS A 495 -7.69 -25.84 26.19
C LYS A 495 -7.32 -25.96 24.71
N ILE A 496 -8.00 -25.24 23.82
CA ILE A 496 -7.75 -25.30 22.38
C ILE A 496 -6.41 -24.62 22.06
N LEU A 497 -6.16 -23.44 22.65
CA LEU A 497 -4.91 -22.72 22.47
C LEU A 497 -3.74 -23.52 23.03
N LYS A 498 -3.95 -24.22 24.15
CA LYS A 498 -2.97 -25.15 24.72
C LYS A 498 -2.66 -26.32 23.78
N GLU A 499 -3.67 -26.99 23.23
CA GLU A 499 -3.47 -28.08 22.26
C GLU A 499 -2.67 -27.61 21.03
N LYS A 500 -3.02 -26.44 20.49
CA LYS A 500 -2.28 -25.84 19.35
C LYS A 500 -0.82 -25.52 19.71
N THR A 501 -0.59 -25.01 20.91
CA THR A 501 0.76 -24.74 21.43
C THR A 501 1.57 -26.04 21.55
N GLU A 502 0.95 -27.12 22.01
CA GLU A 502 1.56 -28.46 22.08
C GLU A 502 1.92 -29.01 20.69
N LYS A 503 1.09 -28.77 19.67
CA LYS A 503 1.40 -29.13 18.28
C LYS A 503 2.61 -28.39 17.73
N ILE A 504 2.82 -27.13 18.11
CA ILE A 504 4.03 -26.38 17.74
C ILE A 504 5.28 -27.01 18.40
N PHE A 505 5.21 -27.46 19.65
CA PHE A 505 6.33 -28.20 20.26
C PHE A 505 6.61 -29.51 19.53
N GLN A 506 5.58 -30.29 19.19
CA GLN A 506 5.72 -31.53 18.42
C GLN A 506 6.39 -31.26 17.06
N PHE A 507 6.00 -30.18 16.38
CA PHE A 507 6.61 -29.74 15.13
C PHE A 507 8.12 -29.51 15.27
N PHE A 508 8.55 -28.76 16.30
CA PHE A 508 9.98 -28.53 16.52
C PHE A 508 10.74 -29.79 16.95
N GLN A 509 10.11 -30.73 17.67
CA GLN A 509 10.73 -32.01 18.00
C GLN A 509 10.98 -32.88 16.76
N LEU A 510 10.07 -32.85 15.78
CA LEU A 510 10.30 -33.52 14.49
C LEU A 510 11.49 -32.90 13.76
N ILE A 511 11.55 -31.56 13.67
CA ILE A 511 12.70 -30.86 13.07
C ILE A 511 14.01 -31.22 13.78
N LYS A 512 14.00 -31.31 15.13
CA LYS A 512 15.17 -31.68 15.94
C LYS A 512 15.70 -33.04 15.53
N GLN A 513 14.80 -34.01 15.40
CA GLN A 513 15.13 -35.39 15.03
C GLN A 513 15.62 -35.47 13.58
N ASP A 514 14.89 -34.86 12.65
CA ASP A 514 15.18 -34.90 11.22
C ASP A 514 16.53 -34.25 10.86
N LEU A 515 16.88 -33.17 11.55
CA LEU A 515 18.14 -32.45 11.37
C LEU A 515 19.24 -32.89 12.33
N ALA A 516 18.98 -33.90 13.18
CA ALA A 516 19.91 -34.42 14.19
C ALA A 516 20.53 -33.31 15.07
N ILE A 517 19.69 -32.37 15.52
CA ILE A 517 20.13 -31.24 16.35
C ILE A 517 20.33 -31.70 17.79
N ASP A 518 21.47 -31.33 18.39
CA ASP A 518 21.81 -31.70 19.76
C ASP A 518 20.76 -31.16 20.77
N SER A 519 20.46 -31.96 21.79
CA SER A 519 19.54 -31.56 22.86
C SER A 519 20.10 -30.45 23.74
N SER A 520 21.42 -30.27 23.79
CA SER A 520 22.06 -29.14 24.48
C SER A 520 22.04 -27.84 23.68
N ASN A 521 21.43 -27.82 22.48
CA ASN A 521 21.28 -26.59 21.71
C ASN A 521 20.37 -25.59 22.46
N ALA A 522 20.84 -24.35 22.62
CA ALA A 522 20.19 -23.33 23.43
C ALA A 522 18.72 -23.05 23.02
N PHE A 523 18.42 -23.07 21.72
CA PHE A 523 17.05 -22.91 21.23
C PHE A 523 16.13 -24.04 21.70
N TYR A 524 16.59 -25.28 21.62
CA TYR A 524 15.82 -26.43 22.09
C TYR A 524 15.71 -26.48 23.61
N THR A 525 16.75 -26.08 24.33
CA THR A 525 16.66 -25.91 25.79
C THR A 525 15.58 -24.89 26.16
N LYS A 526 15.55 -23.72 25.48
CA LYS A 526 14.49 -22.71 25.67
C LYS A 526 13.09 -23.27 25.36
N LEU A 527 12.93 -23.98 24.24
CA LEU A 527 11.65 -24.61 23.89
C LEU A 527 11.20 -25.66 24.94
N GLU A 528 12.12 -26.45 25.47
CA GLU A 528 11.83 -27.45 26.51
C GLU A 528 11.41 -26.79 27.84
N GLU A 529 12.05 -25.67 28.22
CA GLU A 529 11.65 -24.87 29.40
C GLU A 529 10.24 -24.27 29.24
N ILE A 530 9.95 -23.70 28.07
CA ILE A 530 8.62 -23.18 27.71
C ILE A 530 7.60 -24.33 27.73
N ALA A 531 7.91 -25.48 27.13
CA ALA A 531 7.02 -26.64 27.12
C ALA A 531 6.72 -27.15 28.55
N ALA A 532 7.73 -27.19 29.42
CA ALA A 532 7.55 -27.55 30.82
C ALA A 532 6.63 -26.56 31.56
N ARG A 533 6.68 -25.26 31.23
CA ARG A 533 5.75 -24.25 31.74
C ARG A 533 4.32 -24.50 31.26
N VAL A 534 4.12 -24.72 29.96
CA VAL A 534 2.79 -25.03 29.37
C VAL A 534 2.19 -26.30 29.98
N GLY A 535 3.01 -27.33 30.24
CA GLY A 535 2.56 -28.57 30.87
C GLY A 535 2.08 -28.41 32.33
N ARG A 536 2.47 -27.34 33.02
CA ARG A 536 2.00 -27.00 34.37
C ARG A 536 0.66 -26.24 34.36
N CYS A 537 0.36 -25.50 33.30
CA CYS A 537 -0.93 -24.82 33.12
C CYS A 537 -2.05 -25.88 33.10
N GLY A 538 -2.90 -25.91 34.13
CA GLY A 538 -4.04 -26.84 34.26
C GLY A 538 -3.87 -28.02 35.22
N LYS A 539 -2.71 -28.20 35.89
CA LYS A 539 -2.56 -29.23 36.95
C LYS A 539 -2.97 -28.77 38.36
N SER A 540 -3.38 -27.51 38.53
CA SER A 540 -3.67 -26.90 39.83
C SER A 540 -5.13 -27.03 40.31
N GLN A 541 -6.02 -27.73 39.60
CA GLN A 541 -7.44 -27.84 40.00
C GLN A 541 -7.97 -29.25 40.30
N ASP A 542 -7.21 -30.32 40.02
CA ASP A 542 -7.70 -31.71 40.21
C ASP A 542 -7.15 -32.41 41.46
N GLY A 543 -6.52 -31.66 42.38
CA GLY A 543 -5.68 -32.23 43.43
C GLY A 543 -6.09 -31.90 44.87
N GLU A 544 -7.37 -31.66 45.18
CA GLU A 544 -7.77 -31.49 46.58
C GLU A 544 -9.26 -31.78 46.81
N HIS A 545 -9.71 -33.01 46.58
CA HIS A 545 -10.87 -33.59 47.28
C HIS A 545 -10.94 -35.10 47.03
N HIS A 546 -10.12 -35.87 47.76
CA HIS A 546 -10.48 -37.23 48.20
C HIS A 546 -9.54 -37.65 49.33
N GLY A 547 -10.10 -37.93 50.51
CA GLY A 547 -9.41 -38.61 51.61
C GLY A 547 -9.90 -38.21 53.00
N ASP A 548 -11.02 -38.83 53.40
CA ASP A 548 -11.52 -39.20 54.75
C ASP A 548 -11.53 -38.20 55.93
#